data_AF-A0A554K280-F1
#
_entry.id   AF-A0A554K280-F1
#
_cell.length_a   1.000
_cell.length_b   1.000
_cell.length_c   1.000
_cell.angle_alpha   90.00
_cell.angle_beta   90.00
_cell.angle_gamma   90.00
#
_symmetry.space_group_name_H-M   'P 1'
#
loop_
_entity.id
_entity.type
_entity.pdbx_description
1 polymer ?
#
loop_
_entity_poly.entity_id
_entity_poly.type
_entity_poly.pdbx_seq_one_letter_code
_entity_poly.pdbx_strand_id
1 'polypeptide(L)'
;MRIKEHQQAIGLRLQGKTYGEIRNALGVPKSTQSNWFKTLTLSQEAKSALARKQGRGLIALGLCNEKRTRTIHEENELIRSVYEATIGALSKRDLTLIGAALYWAEGYKNFNTARRSYPL
;
A
#
# COMPACT_ATOMS: atom_id res chain seq x y z
N MET A 1 -27.20 -13.48 -13.09
CA MET A 1 -26.85 -13.17 -11.68
C MET A 1 -26.69 -14.50 -10.95
N ARG A 2 -25.55 -14.78 -10.32
CA ARG A 2 -25.32 -16.05 -9.60
C ARG A 2 -25.98 -15.97 -8.22
N ILE A 3 -27.31 -16.16 -8.17
CA ILE A 3 -28.17 -15.98 -6.98
C ILE A 3 -27.64 -16.81 -5.78
N LYS A 4 -27.13 -18.01 -6.05
CA LYS A 4 -26.55 -18.90 -5.05
C LYS A 4 -25.33 -18.30 -4.34
N GLU A 5 -24.42 -17.69 -5.10
CA GLU A 5 -23.23 -17.03 -4.56
C GLU A 5 -23.58 -15.80 -3.74
N HIS A 6 -24.59 -15.04 -4.17
CA HIS A 6 -25.10 -13.88 -3.45
C HIS A 6 -25.64 -14.26 -2.06
N GLN A 7 -26.51 -15.28 -1.99
CA GLN A 7 -27.07 -15.75 -0.72
C GLN A 7 -25.98 -16.30 0.21
N GLN A 8 -25.05 -17.09 -0.33
CA GLN A 8 -23.91 -17.61 0.45
C GLN A 8 -23.02 -16.48 0.96
N ALA A 9 -22.73 -15.48 0.13
CA ALA A 9 -21.94 -14.32 0.51
C ALA A 9 -22.61 -13.51 1.63
N ILE A 10 -23.93 -13.31 1.58
CA ILE A 10 -24.71 -12.66 2.65
C ILE A 10 -24.63 -13.45 3.95
N GLY A 11 -24.84 -14.77 3.89
CA GLY A 11 -24.75 -15.63 5.07
C GLY A 11 -23.39 -15.55 5.76
N LEU A 12 -22.31 -15.66 4.99
CA LEU A 12 -20.94 -15.50 5.50
C LEU A 12 -20.71 -14.09 6.06
N ARG A 13 -21.26 -13.06 5.41
CA ARG A 13 -21.11 -11.68 5.86
C ARG A 13 -21.79 -11.43 7.19
N LEU A 14 -23.00 -11.96 7.39
CA LEU A 14 -23.75 -11.91 8.65
C LEU A 14 -23.04 -12.67 9.77
N GLN A 15 -22.27 -13.72 9.45
CA GLN A 15 -21.41 -14.42 10.42
C GLN A 15 -20.12 -13.65 10.79
N GLY A 16 -19.93 -12.42 10.31
CA GLY A 16 -18.75 -11.61 10.60
C GLY A 16 -17.50 -11.99 9.80
N LYS A 17 -17.67 -12.57 8.60
CA LYS A 17 -16.57 -12.77 7.65
C LYS A 17 -16.26 -11.46 6.90
N THR A 18 -14.98 -11.19 6.71
CA THR A 18 -14.45 -10.04 5.96
C THR A 18 -14.58 -10.28 4.45
N TYR A 19 -14.48 -9.22 3.66
CA TYR A 19 -14.59 -9.33 2.20
C TYR A 19 -13.48 -10.22 1.60
N GLY A 20 -12.31 -10.23 2.25
CA GLY A 20 -11.20 -11.12 1.88
C GLY A 20 -11.53 -12.59 2.14
N GLU A 21 -12.06 -12.92 3.32
CA GLU A 21 -12.48 -14.28 3.66
C GLU A 21 -13.58 -14.78 2.70
N ILE A 22 -14.56 -13.94 2.37
CA ILE A 22 -15.64 -14.28 1.43
C ILE A 22 -15.10 -14.47 0.01
N ARG A 23 -14.18 -13.60 -0.43
CA ARG A 23 -13.49 -13.75 -1.73
C ARG A 23 -12.74 -15.09 -1.79
N ASN A 24 -12.03 -15.45 -0.73
CA ASN A 24 -11.24 -16.68 -0.71
C ASN A 24 -12.13 -17.92 -0.70
N ALA A 25 -13.31 -17.84 -0.07
CA ALA A 25 -14.26 -18.96 -0.01
C ALA A 25 -15.06 -19.14 -1.32
N LEU A 26 -15.49 -18.06 -1.96
CA LEU A 26 -16.45 -18.09 -3.08
C LEU A 26 -15.88 -17.59 -4.42
N GLY A 27 -14.65 -17.05 -4.44
CA GLY A 27 -14.04 -16.47 -5.64
C GLY A 27 -14.65 -15.12 -6.09
N VAL A 28 -15.63 -14.59 -5.35
CA VAL A 28 -16.35 -13.37 -5.74
C VAL A 28 -15.46 -12.12 -5.55
N PRO A 29 -15.30 -11.26 -6.58
CA PRO A 29 -14.54 -10.01 -6.47
C PRO A 29 -15.08 -9.06 -5.40
N LYS A 30 -14.19 -8.29 -4.75
CA LYS A 30 -14.57 -7.32 -3.70
C LYS A 30 -15.50 -6.22 -4.22
N SER A 31 -15.35 -5.81 -5.48
CA SER A 31 -16.22 -4.81 -6.13
C SER A 31 -17.68 -5.28 -6.16
N THR A 32 -17.89 -6.54 -6.51
CA THR A 32 -19.21 -7.18 -6.52
C THR A 32 -19.78 -7.32 -5.10
N GLN A 33 -18.96 -7.77 -4.14
CA GLN A 33 -19.36 -7.87 -2.74
C GLN A 33 -19.80 -6.52 -2.16
N SER A 34 -19.10 -5.44 -2.49
CA SER A 34 -19.44 -4.09 -2.01
C SER A 34 -20.83 -3.65 -2.44
N ASN A 35 -21.24 -3.98 -3.67
CA ASN A 35 -22.58 -3.67 -4.16
C ASN A 35 -23.66 -4.48 -3.41
N TRP A 36 -23.39 -5.75 -3.11
CA TRP A 36 -24.34 -6.64 -2.44
C TRP A 36 -24.53 -6.32 -0.95
N PHE A 37 -23.47 -5.89 -0.27
CA PHE A 37 -23.54 -5.63 1.17
C PHE A 37 -23.97 -4.20 1.52
N LYS A 38 -24.25 -3.35 0.52
CA LYS A 38 -24.56 -1.93 0.71
C LYS A 38 -25.82 -1.70 1.55
N THR A 39 -26.81 -2.57 1.43
CA THR A 39 -28.09 -2.51 2.15
C THR A 39 -28.17 -3.49 3.32
N LEU A 40 -27.08 -4.22 3.62
CA LEU A 40 -27.07 -5.27 4.63
C LEU A 40 -26.88 -4.68 6.03
N THR A 41 -27.86 -4.87 6.90
CA THR A 41 -27.73 -4.53 8.32
C THR A 41 -27.04 -5.66 9.07
N LEU A 42 -25.86 -5.38 9.62
CA LEU A 42 -25.10 -6.31 10.44
C LEU A 42 -25.53 -6.26 11.91
N SER A 43 -25.57 -7.42 12.57
CA SER A 43 -25.75 -7.51 14.02
C SER A 43 -24.56 -6.91 14.77
N GLN A 44 -24.74 -6.60 16.05
CA GLN A 44 -23.68 -5.99 16.87
C GLN A 44 -22.51 -6.96 17.09
N GLU A 45 -22.79 -8.26 17.17
CA GLU A 45 -21.81 -9.34 17.28
C GLU A 45 -20.96 -9.43 16.00
N ALA A 46 -21.60 -9.36 14.83
CA ALA A 46 -20.90 -9.37 13.55
C ALA A 46 -20.01 -8.12 13.40
N LYS A 47 -20.51 -6.94 13.78
CA LYS A 47 -19.74 -5.69 13.76
C LYS A 47 -18.53 -5.75 14.69
N SER A 48 -18.70 -6.22 15.92
CA SER A 48 -17.60 -6.34 16.89
C SER A 48 -16.55 -7.37 16.46
N ALA A 49 -16.97 -8.51 15.90
CA ALA A 49 -16.07 -9.52 15.34
C ALA A 49 -15.21 -8.95 14.20
N LEU A 50 -15.81 -8.16 13.31
CA LEU A 50 -15.12 -7.49 12.20
C LEU A 50 -14.14 -6.41 12.70
N ALA A 51 -14.57 -5.57 13.65
CA ALA A 51 -13.72 -4.55 14.26
C ALA A 51 -12.49 -5.16 14.94
N ARG A 52 -12.66 -6.28 15.66
CA ARG A 52 -11.55 -7.01 16.28
C ARG A 52 -10.56 -7.54 15.24
N LYS A 53 -11.05 -8.11 14.14
CA LYS A 53 -10.19 -8.57 13.04
C LYS A 53 -9.42 -7.42 12.39
N GLN A 54 -10.09 -6.28 12.18
CA GLN A 54 -9.46 -5.08 11.64
C GLN A 54 -8.37 -4.55 12.58
N GLY A 55 -8.64 -4.46 13.89
CA GLY A 55 -7.65 -4.04 14.88
C GLY A 55 -6.41 -4.94 14.90
N ARG A 56 -6.61 -6.27 14.88
CA ARG A 56 -5.48 -7.23 14.77
C ARG A 56 -4.69 -7.04 13.48
N GLY A 57 -5.37 -6.82 12.36
CA GLY A 57 -4.72 -6.55 11.07
C GLY A 57 -3.88 -5.27 11.09
N LEU A 58 -4.38 -4.22 11.74
CA LEU A 58 -3.65 -2.96 11.89
C LEU A 58 -2.40 -3.11 12.76
N ILE A 59 -2.50 -3.83 13.88
CA ILE A 59 -1.35 -4.14 14.74
C ILE A 59 -0.31 -4.94 13.97
N ALA A 60 -0.72 -6.01 13.27
CA ALA A 60 0.18 -6.83 12.47
C ALA A 60 0.87 -6.02 11.35
N LEU A 61 0.15 -5.11 10.70
CA LEU A 61 0.71 -4.19 9.72
C LEU A 61 1.75 -3.25 10.35
N GLY A 62 1.45 -2.71 11.53
CA GLY A 62 2.38 -1.87 12.31
C GLY A 62 3.69 -2.61 12.60
N LEU A 63 3.62 -3.83 13.12
CA LEU A 63 4.79 -4.67 13.42
C LEU A 63 5.58 -5.02 12.15
N CYS A 64 4.91 -5.31 11.05
CA CYS A 64 5.56 -5.59 9.76
C CYS A 64 6.30 -4.35 9.24
N ASN A 65 5.67 -3.18 9.30
CA ASN A 65 6.27 -1.92 8.90
C ASN A 65 7.47 -1.57 9.78
N GLU A 66 7.36 -1.73 11.09
CA GLU A 66 8.46 -1.49 12.02
C GLU A 66 9.65 -2.39 11.71
N LYS A 67 9.41 -3.70 11.53
CA LYS A 67 10.46 -4.65 11.15
C LYS A 67 11.11 -4.25 9.82
N ARG A 68 10.31 -3.91 8.81
CA ARG A 68 10.79 -3.48 7.50
C ARG A 68 11.64 -2.21 7.60
N THR A 69 11.17 -1.20 8.32
CA THR A 69 11.90 0.05 8.54
C THR A 69 13.23 -0.21 9.22
N ARG A 70 13.25 -1.06 10.26
CA ARG A 70 14.48 -1.43 10.95
C ARG A 70 15.47 -2.12 10.00
N THR A 71 15.02 -3.12 9.23
CA THR A 71 15.89 -3.82 8.28
C THR A 71 16.44 -2.88 7.21
N ILE A 72 15.62 -1.98 6.66
CA ILE A 72 16.07 -0.97 5.70
C ILE A 72 17.10 -0.04 6.34
N HIS A 73 16.89 0.35 7.60
CA HIS A 73 17.84 1.20 8.30
C HIS A 73 19.18 0.50 8.52
N GLU A 74 19.17 -0.75 9.01
CA GLU A 74 20.37 -1.58 9.17
C GLU A 74 21.13 -1.76 7.85
N GLU A 75 20.43 -2.05 6.76
CA GLU A 75 20.99 -2.17 5.42
C GLU A 75 21.61 -0.85 4.94
N ASN A 76 20.91 0.27 5.14
CA ASN A 76 21.42 1.60 4.78
C ASN A 76 22.66 1.98 5.58
N GLU A 77 22.71 1.70 6.87
CA GLU A 77 23.88 1.98 7.70
C GLU A 77 25.07 1.10 7.30
N LEU A 78 24.83 -0.17 6.96
CA LEU A 78 25.87 -1.06 6.42
C LEU A 78 26.42 -0.51 5.10
N ILE A 79 25.55 -0.19 4.15
CA ILE A 79 25.93 0.39 2.86
C ILE A 79 26.72 1.68 3.09
N ARG A 80 26.20 2.58 3.93
CA ARG A 80 26.84 3.86 4.24
C ARG A 80 28.24 3.66 4.79
N SER A 81 28.41 2.83 5.82
CA SER A 81 29.72 2.60 6.44
C SER A 81 30.74 1.99 5.46
N VAL A 82 30.32 1.06 4.62
CA VAL A 82 31.17 0.47 3.58
C VAL A 82 31.63 1.52 2.57
N TYR A 83 30.71 2.33 2.04
CA TYR A 83 31.05 3.32 1.02
C TYR A 83 31.75 4.56 1.59
N GLU A 84 31.48 4.94 2.83
CA GLU A 84 32.21 6.00 3.52
C GLU A 84 33.70 5.65 3.64
N ALA A 85 34.02 4.42 4.05
CA ALA A 85 35.40 3.94 4.11
C ALA A 85 36.05 3.81 2.71
N THR A 86 35.26 3.48 1.68
CA THR A 86 35.77 3.28 0.31
C THR A 86 36.07 4.60 -0.40
N ILE A 87 35.19 5.59 -0.26
CA ILE A 87 35.28 6.88 -0.97
C ILE A 87 36.21 7.86 -0.23
N GLY A 88 36.19 7.85 1.11
CA GLY A 88 36.95 8.80 1.90
C GLY A 88 36.46 10.24 1.76
N ALA A 89 37.36 11.21 1.99
CA ALA A 89 37.01 12.62 1.96
C ALA A 89 36.90 13.15 0.52
N LEU A 90 35.75 13.73 0.18
CA LEU A 90 35.52 14.36 -1.12
C LEU A 90 36.12 15.77 -1.15
N SER A 91 36.83 16.09 -2.22
CA SER A 91 37.31 17.44 -2.47
C SER A 91 36.20 18.33 -3.03
N LYS A 92 36.43 19.65 -3.00
CA LYS A 92 35.52 20.63 -3.63
C LYS A 92 35.34 20.36 -5.14
N ARG A 93 36.36 19.83 -5.81
CA ARG A 93 36.30 19.46 -7.23
C ARG A 93 35.37 18.26 -7.43
N ASP A 94 35.47 17.23 -6.59
CA ASP A 94 34.64 16.03 -6.67
C ASP A 94 33.16 16.37 -6.48
N LEU A 95 32.87 17.18 -5.47
CA LEU A 95 31.51 17.68 -5.22
C LEU A 95 30.96 18.49 -6.41
N THR A 96 31.81 19.29 -7.05
CA THR A 96 31.41 20.09 -8.23
C THR A 96 31.06 19.18 -9.41
N LEU A 97 31.87 18.16 -9.68
CA LEU A 97 31.63 17.19 -10.76
C LEU A 97 30.39 16.33 -10.50
N ILE A 98 30.22 15.83 -9.27
CA ILE A 98 29.04 15.04 -8.87
C ILE A 98 27.78 15.91 -9.00
N GLY A 99 27.80 17.14 -8.49
CA GLY A 99 26.67 18.06 -8.62
C GLY A 99 26.30 18.35 -10.08
N ALA A 100 27.30 18.61 -10.92
CA ALA A 100 27.09 18.82 -12.36
C ALA A 100 26.51 17.57 -13.06
N ALA A 101 27.00 16.38 -12.72
CA ALA A 101 26.50 15.12 -13.27
C ALA A 101 25.05 14.84 -12.84
N LEU A 102 24.71 15.08 -11.56
CA LEU A 102 23.34 14.93 -11.05
C LEU A 102 22.38 15.92 -11.71
N TYR A 103 22.79 17.19 -11.83
CA TYR A 103 22.02 18.22 -12.54
C TYR A 103 21.76 17.83 -14.00
N TRP A 104 22.77 17.32 -14.69
CA TRP A 104 22.63 16.83 -16.06
C TRP A 104 21.68 15.62 -16.15
N ALA A 105 21.76 14.70 -15.20
CA ALA A 105 20.97 13.47 -15.17
C ALA A 105 19.49 13.70 -14.80
N GLU A 106 19.18 14.73 -14.01
CA GLU A 106 17.79 15.11 -13.67
C GLU A 106 16.97 15.42 -14.94
N GLY A 107 17.63 16.05 -15.93
CA GLY A 107 17.04 16.43 -17.20
C GLY A 107 15.96 17.51 -17.07
N TYR A 108 15.64 18.17 -18.19
CA TYR A 108 14.44 19.01 -18.26
C TYR A 108 13.24 18.16 -18.65
N LYS A 109 12.28 18.01 -17.74
CA LYS A 109 10.96 17.48 -18.09
C LYS A 109 10.24 18.53 -18.92
N ASN A 110 10.34 18.41 -20.25
CA ASN A 110 9.58 19.25 -21.18
C ASN A 110 8.09 18.97 -20.99
N PHE A 111 7.42 19.74 -20.13
CA PHE A 111 5.96 19.79 -20.02
C PHE A 111 5.39 20.54 -21.24
N ASN A 112 5.69 20.08 -22.45
CA ASN A 112 5.04 20.56 -23.67
C ASN A 112 3.85 19.66 -24.07
N THR A 113 3.19 19.06 -23.08
CA THR A 113 1.84 18.53 -23.25
C THR A 113 0.88 19.67 -22.93
N ALA A 114 0.38 20.31 -24.00
CA ALA A 114 -0.70 21.28 -23.95
C ALA A 114 -1.76 20.82 -22.95
N ARG A 115 -1.94 21.57 -21.86
CA ARG A 115 -3.09 21.40 -20.98
C ARG A 115 -4.32 21.61 -21.84
N ARG A 116 -5.15 20.57 -22.03
CA ARG A 116 -6.50 20.71 -22.60
C ARG A 116 -7.22 21.77 -21.77
N SER A 117 -7.46 22.94 -22.36
CA SER A 117 -8.38 23.93 -21.83
C SER A 117 -9.78 23.33 -21.90
N TYR A 118 -10.48 23.29 -20.76
CA TYR A 118 -11.91 23.04 -20.77
C TYR A 118 -12.60 24.37 -21.07
N PRO A 119 -13.53 24.42 -22.04
CA PRO A 119 -14.34 25.60 -22.27
C PRO A 119 -15.25 25.85 -21.06
N LEU A 120 -15.35 27.11 -20.66
CA LEU A 120 -16.35 27.62 -19.71
C LEU A 120 -17.73 27.63 -20.36
#